data_AF-A0A831V5A1-F1
#
_entry.id   AF-A0A831V5A1-F1
#
_cell.length_a   1.000
_cell.length_b   1.000
_cell.length_c   1.000
_cell.angle_alpha   90.00
_cell.angle_beta   90.00
_cell.angle_gamma   90.00
#
_symmetry.space_group_name_H-M   'P 1'
#
loop_
_entity.id
_entity.type
_entity.pdbx_description
1 polymer ?
#
loop_
_entity_poly.entity_id
_entity_poly.type
_entity_poly.pdbx_seq_one_letter_code
_entity_poly.pdbx_strand_id
1 'polypeptide(L)'
;MDDKTYKERVNRLRELDKVVKTLDPTIREASFRLLQAYVTGSKTHTDPNVSGDEGSGGSSILGTFDHDKPADNVLLVTAEHFRKYGDAPFVLEEVRTTARNAGLTIPERLDKTLTAASRNGKKLFAKVARGRFKPTVHGEKFFKETYSVSKGTSVKPGEDEK
;
A
#
# COMPACT_ATOMS: atom_id res chain seq x y z
N MET A 1 12.34 -27.23 8.73
CA MET A 1 12.28 -27.50 7.28
C MET A 1 12.41 -28.99 7.12
N ASP A 2 11.44 -29.64 6.50
CA ASP A 2 11.43 -31.08 6.31
C ASP A 2 12.38 -31.49 5.18
N ASP A 3 13.07 -32.62 5.33
CA ASP A 3 14.03 -33.11 4.31
C ASP A 3 13.37 -33.33 2.94
N LYS A 4 12.06 -33.63 2.94
CA LYS A 4 11.25 -33.77 1.73
C LYS A 4 11.05 -32.44 0.98
N THR A 5 10.74 -31.36 1.71
CA THR A 5 10.57 -30.03 1.09
C THR A 5 11.91 -29.44 0.64
N TYR A 6 13.00 -29.78 1.31
CA TYR A 6 14.34 -29.42 0.86
C TYR A 6 14.70 -30.08 -0.49
N LYS A 7 14.51 -31.40 -0.62
CA LYS A 7 14.79 -32.14 -1.86
C LYS A 7 13.98 -31.65 -3.06
N GLU A 8 12.70 -31.33 -2.85
CA GLU A 8 11.84 -30.77 -3.91
C GLU A 8 12.33 -29.39 -4.38
N ARG A 9 12.73 -28.51 -3.45
CA ARG A 9 13.26 -27.18 -3.78
C ARG A 9 14.59 -27.27 -4.55
N VAL A 10 15.47 -28.19 -4.15
CA VAL A 10 16.75 -28.43 -4.83
C VAL A 10 16.54 -28.96 -6.25
N ASN A 11 15.58 -29.86 -6.47
CA ASN A 11 15.26 -30.35 -7.81
C ASN A 11 14.72 -29.23 -8.72
N ARG A 12 13.80 -28.39 -8.23
CA ARG A 12 13.28 -27.24 -8.99
C ARG A 12 14.39 -26.23 -9.32
N LEU A 13 15.32 -26.00 -8.40
CA LEU A 13 16.48 -25.12 -8.64
C LEU A 13 17.38 -25.65 -9.77
N ARG A 14 17.59 -26.98 -9.84
CA ARG A 14 18.37 -27.61 -10.92
C ARG A 14 17.68 -27.53 -12.27
N GLU A 15 16.36 -27.61 -12.31
CA GLU A 15 15.59 -27.39 -13.54
C GLU A 15 15.71 -25.94 -14.01
N LEU A 16 15.65 -24.98 -13.08
CA LEU A 16 15.86 -23.58 -13.40
C LEU A 16 17.27 -23.29 -13.92
N ASP A 17 18.31 -23.85 -13.32
CA ASP A 17 19.69 -23.66 -13.79
C ASP A 17 19.86 -24.08 -15.25
N LYS A 18 19.16 -25.13 -15.71
CA LYS A 18 19.16 -25.55 -17.12
C LYS A 18 18.52 -24.50 -18.04
N VAL A 19 17.36 -23.96 -17.64
CA VAL A 19 16.62 -22.94 -18.43
C VAL A 19 17.36 -21.60 -18.45
N VAL A 20 17.93 -21.23 -17.30
CA VAL A 20 18.70 -19.99 -17.08
C VAL A 20 20.02 -20.00 -17.85
N LYS A 21 20.63 -21.17 -18.08
CA LYS A 21 21.83 -21.33 -18.92
C LYS A 21 21.57 -21.13 -20.41
N THR A 22 20.37 -21.46 -20.89
CA THR A 22 19.96 -21.22 -22.28
C THR A 22 19.49 -19.78 -22.55
N LEU A 23 19.24 -19.01 -21.49
CA LEU A 23 18.82 -17.61 -21.58
C LEU A 23 20.04 -16.66 -21.66
N ASP A 24 19.83 -15.56 -22.39
CA ASP A 24 20.81 -14.49 -22.56
C ASP A 24 21.29 -13.96 -21.19
N PRO A 25 22.61 -13.73 -20.99
CA PRO A 25 23.15 -13.27 -19.72
C PRO A 25 22.47 -12.00 -19.18
N THR A 26 21.98 -11.13 -20.06
CA THR A 26 21.35 -9.86 -19.69
C THR A 26 19.97 -10.01 -19.06
N ILE A 27 19.21 -11.05 -19.43
CA ILE A 27 17.85 -11.31 -18.91
C ILE A 27 17.83 -12.35 -17.80
N ARG A 28 18.99 -12.95 -17.50
CA ARG A 28 19.14 -14.03 -16.52
C ARG A 28 18.69 -13.61 -15.12
N GLU A 29 19.08 -12.41 -14.70
CA GLU A 29 18.74 -11.88 -13.39
C GLU A 29 17.24 -11.57 -13.27
N ALA A 30 16.66 -10.96 -14.30
CA ALA A 30 15.23 -10.68 -14.37
C ALA A 30 14.38 -11.96 -14.40
N SER A 31 14.83 -12.97 -15.14
CA SER A 31 14.16 -14.27 -15.25
C SER A 31 14.22 -15.06 -13.93
N PHE A 32 15.34 -14.99 -13.21
CA PHE A 32 15.46 -15.64 -11.89
C PHE A 32 14.50 -15.04 -10.86
N ARG A 33 14.32 -13.71 -10.87
CA ARG A 33 13.34 -13.03 -10.00
C ARG A 33 11.90 -13.50 -10.28
N LEU A 34 11.52 -13.66 -11.55
CA LEU A 34 10.21 -14.19 -11.93
C LEU A 34 10.01 -15.65 -11.47
N LEU A 35 11.06 -16.47 -11.55
CA LEU A 35 11.00 -17.90 -11.26
C LEU A 35 11.25 -18.23 -9.77
N GLN A 36 11.63 -17.24 -8.97
CA GLN A 36 11.82 -17.37 -7.53
C GLN A 36 10.53 -17.83 -6.81
N ALA A 37 9.36 -17.41 -7.29
CA ALA A 37 8.05 -17.89 -6.82
C ALA A 37 7.90 -19.41 -6.94
N TYR A 38 8.33 -19.94 -8.08
CA TYR A 38 8.14 -21.33 -8.45
C TYR A 38 9.00 -22.28 -7.59
N VAL A 39 10.22 -21.84 -7.24
CA VAL A 39 11.12 -22.61 -6.35
C VAL A 39 10.69 -22.53 -4.90
N THR A 40 10.31 -21.35 -4.42
CA THR A 40 9.96 -21.15 -3.01
C THR A 40 8.56 -21.63 -2.65
N GLY A 41 7.68 -21.75 -3.65
CA GLY A 41 6.24 -22.03 -3.46
C GLY A 41 5.49 -20.84 -2.89
N SER A 42 6.16 -19.69 -2.73
CA SER A 42 5.58 -18.44 -2.29
C SER A 42 5.06 -17.70 -3.52
N LYS A 43 3.78 -17.31 -3.53
CA LYS A 43 3.21 -16.43 -4.56
C LYS A 43 3.99 -15.12 -4.56
N THR A 44 4.94 -14.93 -5.47
CA THR A 44 5.63 -13.65 -5.62
C THR A 44 4.73 -12.73 -6.44
N HIS A 45 4.28 -11.64 -5.81
CA HIS A 45 3.94 -10.44 -6.54
C HIS A 45 5.23 -9.93 -7.18
N THR A 46 5.31 -9.98 -8.51
CA THR A 46 6.39 -9.33 -9.26
C THR A 46 5.79 -8.07 -9.87
N ASP A 47 6.17 -6.91 -9.34
CA ASP A 47 6.08 -5.65 -10.06
C ASP A 47 7.51 -5.17 -10.33
N PRO A 48 7.89 -4.94 -11.60
CA PRO A 48 9.14 -4.31 -11.93
C PRO A 48 8.97 -2.80 -11.84
N ASN A 49 9.92 -2.15 -11.16
CA ASN A 49 10.12 -0.70 -11.07
C ASN A 49 9.39 0.00 -9.91
N VAL A 50 10.12 0.17 -8.80
CA VAL A 50 10.42 1.49 -8.20
C VAL A 50 11.34 1.25 -6.99
N SER A 51 12.53 1.86 -7.05
CA SER A 51 13.46 2.02 -5.94
C SER A 51 12.81 2.84 -4.83
N GLY A 52 12.92 2.38 -3.58
CA GLY A 52 12.46 3.12 -2.40
C GLY A 52 12.29 2.23 -1.19
N ASP A 53 13.42 1.81 -0.62
CA ASP A 53 13.52 1.12 0.67
C ASP A 53 13.14 2.06 1.81
N GLU A 54 12.23 1.59 2.67
CA GLU A 54 12.22 1.66 4.16
C GLU A 54 10.79 1.82 4.71
N GLY A 55 10.33 0.77 5.42
CA GLY A 55 9.35 0.93 6.51
C GLY A 55 8.01 0.23 6.36
N SER A 56 7.97 -1.00 6.90
CA SER A 56 6.79 -1.70 7.42
C SER A 56 5.85 -2.38 6.42
N GLY A 57 5.83 -3.71 6.51
CA GLY A 57 5.08 -4.60 5.65
C GLY A 57 3.57 -4.41 5.75
N GLY A 58 2.96 -4.19 4.59
CA GLY A 58 1.52 -4.26 4.38
C GLY A 58 1.26 -3.85 2.94
N SER A 59 0.94 -4.81 2.08
CA SER A 59 0.64 -4.60 0.66
C SER A 59 -0.28 -3.39 0.48
N SER A 60 0.18 -2.27 -0.09
CA SER A 60 -0.62 -1.04 -0.15
C SER A 60 -1.94 -1.28 -0.87
N ILE A 61 -3.06 -0.86 -0.26
CA ILE A 61 -4.40 -1.05 -0.87
C ILE A 61 -4.59 -0.20 -2.14
N LEU A 62 -3.69 0.75 -2.37
CA LEU A 62 -3.72 1.71 -3.46
C LEU A 62 -3.66 1.05 -4.85
N GLY A 63 -3.06 -0.13 -4.97
CA GLY A 63 -3.03 -0.89 -6.23
C GLY A 63 -4.21 -1.84 -6.45
N THR A 64 -5.06 -2.04 -5.44
CA THR A 64 -6.19 -2.99 -5.51
C THR A 64 -7.49 -2.32 -5.98
N PHE A 65 -7.62 -1.02 -5.73
CA PHE A 65 -8.81 -0.25 -6.05
C PHE A 65 -8.51 0.72 -7.18
N ASP A 66 -9.20 0.55 -8.30
CA ASP A 66 -9.20 1.53 -9.38
C ASP A 66 -10.40 2.47 -9.19
N HIS A 67 -10.14 3.77 -9.17
CA HIS A 67 -11.16 4.79 -8.97
C HIS A 67 -11.01 5.88 -10.04
N ASP A 68 -12.00 5.96 -10.92
CA ASP A 68 -12.07 6.98 -11.98
C ASP A 68 -12.18 8.41 -11.43
N LYS A 69 -12.69 8.56 -10.19
CA LYS A 69 -12.94 9.86 -9.59
C LYS A 69 -11.77 10.30 -8.72
N PRO A 70 -11.17 11.47 -9.00
CA PRO A 70 -10.09 12.00 -8.16
C PRO A 70 -10.48 12.15 -6.69
N ALA A 71 -11.74 12.43 -6.40
CA ALA A 71 -12.24 12.56 -5.03
C ALA A 71 -12.18 11.23 -4.25
N ASP A 72 -12.43 10.10 -4.93
CA ASP A 72 -12.42 8.77 -4.33
C ASP A 72 -10.97 8.30 -4.10
N ASN A 73 -10.03 8.73 -4.96
CA ASN A 73 -8.59 8.54 -4.74
C ASN A 73 -8.11 9.19 -3.44
N VAL A 74 -8.67 10.36 -3.06
CA VAL A 74 -8.35 10.98 -1.77
C VAL A 74 -8.78 10.07 -0.62
N LEU A 75 -9.98 9.48 -0.70
CA LEU A 75 -10.49 8.56 0.32
C LEU A 75 -9.62 7.31 0.42
N LEU A 76 -9.22 6.74 -0.71
CA LEU A 76 -8.34 5.58 -0.77
C LEU A 76 -6.97 5.85 -0.12
N VAL A 77 -6.35 6.99 -0.44
CA VAL A 77 -5.07 7.39 0.16
C VAL A 77 -5.22 7.62 1.67
N THR A 78 -6.33 8.21 2.11
CA THR A 78 -6.58 8.41 3.53
C THR A 78 -6.90 7.10 4.26
N ALA A 79 -7.48 6.12 3.58
CA ALA A 79 -7.71 4.78 4.12
C ALA A 79 -6.38 4.03 4.29
N GLU A 80 -5.43 4.19 3.37
CA GLU A 80 -4.06 3.69 3.54
C GLU A 80 -3.36 4.36 4.73
N HIS A 81 -3.53 5.67 4.92
CA HIS A 81 -3.01 6.36 6.10
C HIS A 81 -3.65 5.83 7.39
N PHE A 82 -4.98 5.62 7.40
CA PHE A 82 -5.69 5.02 8.54
C PHE A 82 -5.20 3.61 8.85
N ARG A 83 -4.86 2.83 7.82
CA ARG A 83 -4.30 1.49 8.00
C ARG A 83 -2.91 1.52 8.62
N LYS A 84 -2.10 2.53 8.35
CA LYS A 84 -0.75 2.69 8.91
C LYS A 84 -0.79 3.29 10.32
N TYR A 85 -1.44 4.44 10.47
CA TYR A 85 -1.37 5.29 11.67
C TYR A 85 -2.67 5.37 12.46
N GLY A 86 -3.71 4.64 12.07
CA GLY A 86 -5.00 4.66 12.76
C GLY A 86 -5.69 6.02 12.67
N ASP A 87 -6.20 6.50 13.79
CA ASP A 87 -6.94 7.77 13.93
C ASP A 87 -6.04 9.00 14.06
N ALA A 88 -4.73 8.82 13.87
CA ALA A 88 -3.76 9.90 13.93
C ALA A 88 -4.10 11.02 12.91
N PRO A 89 -3.96 12.31 13.30
CA PRO A 89 -4.10 13.41 12.39
C PRO A 89 -3.07 13.37 11.24
N PHE A 90 -3.50 13.77 10.05
CA PHE A 90 -2.67 13.86 8.87
C PHE A 90 -2.76 15.23 8.21
N VAL A 91 -1.70 15.58 7.48
CA VAL A 91 -1.60 16.84 6.74
C VAL A 91 -1.97 16.61 5.28
N LEU A 92 -2.55 17.61 4.62
CA LEU A 92 -2.92 17.51 3.20
C LEU A 92 -1.73 17.18 2.29
N GLU A 93 -0.53 17.68 2.61
CA GLU A 93 0.69 17.42 1.83
C GLU A 93 1.15 15.95 1.91
N GLU A 94 0.89 15.26 3.02
CA GLU A 94 1.19 13.83 3.16
C GLU A 94 0.29 13.00 2.24
N VAL A 95 -1.00 13.34 2.20
CA VAL A 95 -1.97 12.71 1.27
C VAL A 95 -1.55 12.96 -0.17
N ARG A 96 -1.14 14.20 -0.50
CA ARG A 96 -0.66 14.55 -1.85
C ARG A 96 0.59 13.78 -2.24
N THR A 97 1.55 13.68 -1.33
CA THR A 97 2.80 12.94 -1.55
C THR A 97 2.53 11.46 -1.74
N THR A 98 1.69 10.88 -0.89
CA THR A 98 1.30 9.47 -0.98
C THR A 98 0.54 9.17 -2.29
N ALA A 99 -0.38 10.05 -2.69
CA ALA A 99 -1.10 9.92 -3.95
C ALA A 99 -0.15 9.97 -5.16
N ARG A 100 0.79 10.93 -5.18
CA ARG A 100 1.78 11.06 -6.25
C ARG A 100 2.70 9.83 -6.32
N ASN A 101 3.16 9.35 -5.17
CA ASN A 101 4.00 8.15 -5.09
C ASN A 101 3.26 6.90 -5.59
N ALA A 102 1.94 6.86 -5.40
CA ALA A 102 1.08 5.78 -5.90
C ALA A 102 0.59 5.99 -7.35
N GLY A 103 0.96 7.10 -8.01
CA GLY A 103 0.48 7.42 -9.36
C GLY A 103 -1.00 7.80 -9.45
N LEU A 104 -1.65 8.11 -8.32
CA LEU A 104 -3.07 8.43 -8.27
C LEU A 104 -3.32 9.91 -8.57
N THR A 105 -4.31 10.18 -9.43
CA THR A 105 -4.75 11.55 -9.70
C THR A 105 -5.71 12.01 -8.60
N ILE A 106 -5.35 13.10 -7.93
CA ILE A 106 -6.15 13.71 -6.85
C ILE A 106 -6.54 15.15 -7.21
N PRO A 107 -7.67 15.65 -6.68
CA PRO A 107 -8.11 17.02 -6.93
C PRO A 107 -7.16 18.01 -6.27
N GLU A 108 -7.01 19.18 -6.90
CA GLU A 108 -6.18 20.28 -6.37
C GLU A 108 -6.66 20.73 -4.98
N ARG A 109 -7.99 20.76 -4.77
CA ARG A 109 -8.63 21.19 -3.51
C ARG A 109 -8.97 20.01 -2.60
N LEU A 110 -7.94 19.40 -2.02
CA LEU A 110 -8.06 18.31 -1.03
C LEU A 110 -8.92 18.72 0.20
N ASP A 111 -8.74 19.94 0.71
CA ASP A 111 -9.47 20.46 1.88
C ASP A 111 -10.99 20.40 1.66
N LYS A 112 -11.45 20.77 0.45
CA LYS A 112 -12.88 20.70 0.09
C LYS A 112 -13.39 19.27 -0.04
N THR A 113 -12.58 18.39 -0.60
CA THR A 113 -12.94 16.96 -0.76
C THR A 113 -13.12 16.30 0.60
N LEU A 114 -12.16 16.47 1.51
CA LEU A 114 -12.23 15.91 2.86
C LEU A 114 -13.35 16.55 3.70
N THR A 115 -13.60 17.84 3.53
CA THR A 115 -14.68 18.53 4.25
C THR A 115 -16.07 18.11 3.74
N ALA A 116 -16.21 17.85 2.44
CA ALA A 116 -17.45 17.39 1.83
C ALA A 116 -17.70 15.89 2.03
N ALA A 117 -16.64 15.11 2.30
CA ALA A 117 -16.71 13.67 2.50
C ALA A 117 -17.62 13.33 3.69
N SER A 118 -18.78 12.78 3.37
CA SER A 118 -19.79 12.36 4.34
C SER A 118 -20.50 11.10 3.86
N ARG A 119 -20.94 10.26 4.80
CA ARG A 119 -21.77 9.08 4.54
C ARG A 119 -22.99 9.15 5.45
N ASN A 120 -24.18 9.01 4.88
CA ASN A 120 -25.46 9.13 5.60
C ASN A 120 -25.58 10.45 6.38
N GLY A 121 -25.14 11.57 5.78
CA GLY A 121 -25.14 12.89 6.41
C GLY A 121 -24.11 13.10 7.52
N LYS A 122 -23.26 12.10 7.81
CA LYS A 122 -22.23 12.18 8.85
C LYS A 122 -20.85 12.36 8.23
N LYS A 123 -20.06 13.30 8.75
CA LYS A 123 -18.72 13.62 8.25
C LYS A 123 -17.75 12.48 8.52
N LEU A 124 -16.95 12.12 7.50
CA LEU A 124 -15.92 11.09 7.61
C LEU A 124 -14.63 11.64 8.24
N PHE A 125 -14.38 12.94 8.13
CA PHE A 125 -13.20 13.60 8.67
C PHE A 125 -13.56 14.79 9.55
N ALA A 126 -12.73 15.01 10.57
CA ALA A 126 -12.77 16.19 11.41
C ALA A 126 -11.50 17.02 11.19
N LYS A 127 -11.66 18.34 11.08
CA LYS A 127 -10.54 19.28 10.99
C LYS A 127 -10.01 19.54 12.40
N VAL A 128 -8.74 19.24 12.65
CA VAL A 128 -8.12 19.37 13.99
C VAL A 128 -7.33 20.67 14.09
N ALA A 129 -6.68 21.08 12.99
CA ALA A 129 -5.96 22.34 12.89
C ALA A 129 -5.94 22.82 11.43
N ARG A 130 -5.30 23.97 11.16
CA ARG A 130 -5.14 24.49 9.80
C ARG A 130 -4.39 23.47 8.94
N GLY A 131 -5.06 22.91 7.94
CA GLY A 131 -4.50 21.91 7.03
C GLY A 131 -4.33 20.50 7.62
N ARG A 132 -4.84 20.24 8.83
CA ARG A 132 -4.79 18.91 9.47
C ARG A 132 -6.17 18.31 9.66
N PHE A 133 -6.32 17.07 9.26
CA PHE A 133 -7.56 16.30 9.33
C PHE A 133 -7.32 15.00 10.07
N LYS A 134 -8.35 14.51 10.75
CA LYS A 134 -8.36 13.16 11.32
C LYS A 134 -9.62 12.42 10.91
N PRO A 135 -9.58 11.09 10.77
CA PRO A 135 -10.77 10.27 10.60
C PRO A 135 -11.70 10.43 11.81
N THR A 136 -13.01 10.48 11.58
CA THR A 136 -14.00 10.33 12.66
C THR A 136 -14.32 8.85 12.85
N VAL A 137 -15.01 8.49 13.94
CA VAL A 137 -15.53 7.13 14.15
C VAL A 137 -16.37 6.64 12.95
N HIS A 138 -17.09 7.54 12.28
CA HIS A 138 -17.84 7.22 11.07
C HIS A 138 -16.92 7.02 9.85
N GLY A 139 -15.84 7.79 9.74
CA GLY A 139 -14.76 7.57 8.79
C GLY A 139 -14.10 6.21 8.96
N GLU A 140 -13.80 5.80 10.20
CA GLU A 140 -13.21 4.49 10.47
C GLU A 140 -14.13 3.34 10.02
N LYS A 141 -15.42 3.45 10.35
CA LYS A 141 -16.42 2.46 9.93
C LYS A 141 -16.53 2.41 8.41
N PHE A 142 -16.52 3.57 7.75
CA PHE A 142 -16.49 3.64 6.29
C PHE A 142 -15.27 2.91 5.71
N PHE A 143 -14.07 3.15 6.23
CA PHE A 143 -12.86 2.50 5.73
C PHE A 143 -12.87 0.99 5.93
N LYS A 144 -13.34 0.51 7.09
CA LYS A 144 -13.49 -0.92 7.37
C LYS A 144 -14.49 -1.59 6.43
N GLU A 145 -15.60 -0.93 6.13
CA GLU A 145 -16.65 -1.49 5.25
C GLU A 145 -16.29 -1.41 3.77
N THR A 146 -15.73 -0.28 3.32
CA THR A 146 -15.50 0.00 1.89
C THR A 146 -14.17 -0.53 1.39
N TYR A 147 -13.11 -0.42 2.20
CA TYR A 147 -11.75 -0.80 1.81
C TYR A 147 -11.19 -1.98 2.58
N SER A 148 -12.00 -2.58 3.49
CA SER A 148 -11.59 -3.70 4.33
C SER A 148 -10.28 -3.46 5.11
N VAL A 149 -10.02 -2.21 5.49
CA VAL A 149 -8.80 -1.84 6.22
C VAL A 149 -9.00 -1.86 7.73
N SER A 150 -8.04 -2.45 8.43
CA SER A 150 -7.93 -2.43 9.89
C SER A 150 -7.24 -1.16 10.39
N LYS A 151 -7.52 -0.78 11.63
CA LYS A 151 -6.87 0.38 12.28
C LYS A 151 -5.38 0.08 12.47
N GLY A 152 -4.53 0.98 12.00
CA GLY A 152 -3.09 0.92 12.24
C GLY A 152 -2.71 1.25 13.68
N THR A 153 -1.58 0.71 14.12
CA THR A 153 -1.00 0.97 15.45
C THR A 153 0.36 1.65 15.37
N SER A 154 0.83 2.04 14.18
CA SER A 154 2.12 2.71 14.05
C SER A 154 2.04 4.12 14.62
N VAL A 155 2.95 4.42 15.55
CA VAL A 155 3.17 5.78 16.03
C VAL A 155 3.79 6.57 14.89
N LYS A 156 3.23 7.75 14.62
CA LYS A 156 3.74 8.61 13.57
C LYS A 156 5.04 9.27 14.06
N PRO A 157 6.15 9.20 13.31
CA PRO A 157 7.38 9.88 13.70
C PRO A 157 7.12 11.39 13.73
N GLY A 158 7.08 11.97 14.93
CA GLY A 158 6.81 13.40 15.16
C GLY A 158 5.68 13.73 16.14
N GLU A 159 5.02 12.73 16.76
CA GLU A 159 4.10 12.97 17.90
C GLU A 159 4.76 12.83 19.29
N ASP A 160 6.02 12.38 19.38
CA ASP A 160 6.82 12.35 20.62
C ASP A 160 7.63 13.65 20.82
N GLU A 161 6.95 14.79 20.94
CA GLU A 161 7.55 15.93 21.66
C GLU A 161 6.44 16.86 22.20
N LYS A 162 5.80 16.45 23.30
CA LYS A 162 5.23 17.36 24.28
C LYS A 162 5.01 16.72 25.63
#